data_AF-G0HR57-F1
#
_entry.id   AF-G0HR57-F1
#
_cell.length_a   1.000
_cell.length_b   1.000
_cell.length_c   1.000
_cell.angle_alpha   90.00
_cell.angle_beta   90.00
_cell.angle_gamma   90.00
#
_symmetry.space_group_name_H-M   'P 1'
#
loop_
_entity.id
_entity.type
_entity.pdbx_description
1 polymer ?
#
loop_
_entity_poly.entity_id
_entity_poly.type
_entity_poly.pdbx_seq_one_letter_code
_entity_poly.pdbx_strand_id
1 'polypeptide(L)'
;MQQHTTVIDKAAMALSGGLMLLGVVVLGIVEILAGKPYSAAPLTNDAGEIIATPMIDPTLRTGLVLAGLLVLALYALYRLVAPMKNQTATAQQEITAD
;
A
#
# COMPACT_ATOMS: atom_id res chain seq x y z
N MET A 1 6.89 -5.67 26.09
CA MET A 1 7.01 -4.46 25.26
C MET A 1 5.70 -4.26 24.51
N GLN A 2 4.72 -3.57 25.11
CA GLN A 2 3.48 -3.26 24.40
C GLN A 2 3.70 -1.98 23.58
N GLN A 3 4.05 -2.12 22.30
CA GLN A 3 4.13 -0.97 21.41
C GLN A 3 2.71 -0.58 20.99
N HIS A 4 2.22 0.56 21.51
CA HIS A 4 0.96 1.13 21.09
C HIS A 4 1.13 1.83 19.73
N THR A 5 0.78 1.14 18.65
CA THR A 5 0.65 1.73 17.31
C THR A 5 -0.42 2.81 17.34
N THR A 6 -0.08 4.04 16.97
CA THR A 6 -1.04 5.15 16.96
C THR A 6 -2.09 4.98 15.85
N VAL A 7 -3.18 5.74 15.91
CA VAL A 7 -4.20 5.73 14.84
C VAL A 7 -3.59 6.14 13.50
N ILE A 8 -2.66 7.11 13.50
CA ILE A 8 -1.96 7.56 12.29
C ILE A 8 -1.08 6.44 11.73
N ASP A 9 -0.36 5.72 12.60
CA ASP A 9 0.47 4.59 12.18
C ASP A 9 -0.38 3.49 11.53
N LYS A 10 -1.54 3.17 12.13
CA LYS A 10 -2.48 2.19 11.56
C LYS A 10 -3.07 2.65 10.24
N ALA A 11 -3.47 3.92 10.15
CA ALA A 11 -4.05 4.49 8.93
C ALA A 11 -3.03 4.48 7.78
N ALA A 12 -1.79 4.88 8.04
CA ALA A 12 -0.72 4.86 7.04
C ALA A 12 -0.48 3.44 6.51
N MET A 13 -0.33 2.45 7.42
CA MET A 13 -0.12 1.05 7.03
C MET A 13 -1.32 0.45 6.30
N ALA A 14 -2.54 0.70 6.78
CA ALA A 14 -3.76 0.17 6.17
C ALA A 14 -3.99 0.78 4.78
N LEU A 15 -3.79 2.09 4.62
CA LEU A 15 -3.94 2.75 3.34
C LEU A 15 -2.87 2.32 2.34
N SER A 16 -1.59 2.32 2.72
CA SER A 16 -0.50 1.92 1.82
C SER A 16 -0.64 0.46 1.40
N GLY A 17 -0.87 -0.43 2.37
CA GLY A 17 -1.05 -1.86 2.11
C GLY A 17 -2.33 -2.14 1.32
N GLY A 18 -3.42 -1.46 1.66
CA GLY A 18 -4.69 -1.57 0.95
C GLY A 18 -4.60 -1.17 -0.51
N LEU A 19 -3.92 -0.06 -0.82
CA LEU A 19 -3.70 0.39 -2.20
C LEU A 19 -2.85 -0.61 -3.00
N MET A 20 -1.79 -1.16 -2.40
CA MET A 20 -0.97 -2.19 -3.05
C MET A 20 -1.75 -3.49 -3.29
N LEU A 21 -2.49 -3.97 -2.29
CA LEU A 21 -3.31 -5.19 -2.43
C LEU A 21 -4.42 -5.01 -3.46
N LEU A 22 -5.04 -3.84 -3.51
CA LEU A 22 -6.03 -3.50 -4.54
C LEU A 22 -5.38 -3.55 -5.93
N GLY A 23 -4.27 -2.84 -6.12
CA GLY A 23 -3.57 -2.73 -7.40
C GLY A 23 -3.01 -4.06 -7.94
N VAL A 24 -2.52 -4.92 -7.05
CA VAL A 24 -1.87 -6.19 -7.41
C VAL A 24 -2.85 -7.36 -7.38
N VAL A 25 -3.45 -7.62 -6.22
CA VAL A 25 -4.19 -8.86 -5.98
C VAL A 25 -5.63 -8.74 -6.48
N VAL A 26 -6.36 -7.72 -6.02
CA VAL A 26 -7.79 -7.57 -6.35
C VAL A 26 -7.97 -7.33 -7.84
N LEU A 27 -7.24 -6.37 -8.41
CA LEU A 27 -7.31 -6.14 -9.85
C LEU A 27 -6.75 -7.31 -10.65
N GLY A 28 -5.79 -8.08 -10.12
CA GLY A 28 -5.31 -9.31 -10.75
C GLY A 28 -6.40 -10.38 -10.84
N ILE A 29 -7.14 -10.62 -9.74
CA ILE A 29 -8.29 -11.53 -9.72
C ILE A 29 -9.35 -11.09 -10.73
N VAL A 30 -9.64 -9.80 -10.78
CA VAL A 30 -10.60 -9.23 -11.73
C VAL A 30 -10.17 -9.48 -13.19
N GLU A 31 -8.88 -9.41 -13.52
CA GLU A 31 -8.37 -9.76 -14.86
C GLU A 31 -8.53 -11.25 -15.17
N ILE A 32 -8.25 -12.13 -14.20
CA ILE A 32 -8.38 -13.57 -14.38
C ILE A 32 -9.83 -13.93 -14.72
N LEU A 33 -10.79 -13.28 -14.05
CA LEU A 33 -12.21 -13.46 -14.33
C LEU A 33 -12.62 -12.88 -15.70
N ALA A 34 -11.93 -11.84 -16.18
CA ALA A 34 -12.20 -11.21 -17.47
C ALA A 34 -11.61 -11.98 -18.67
N GLY A 35 -10.54 -12.77 -18.45
CA GLY A 35 -9.90 -13.60 -19.48
C GLY A 35 -8.56 -13.04 -19.99
N LYS A 36 -8.07 -13.61 -21.10
CA LYS A 36 -6.81 -13.18 -21.73
C LYS A 36 -6.89 -11.70 -22.14
N PRO A 37 -5.81 -10.91 -22.02
CA PRO A 37 -4.40 -11.32 -22.05
C PRO A 37 -3.71 -11.70 -20.72
N TYR A 38 -4.36 -11.64 -19.55
CA TYR A 38 -3.77 -11.89 -18.21
C TYR A 38 -2.48 -11.12 -17.88
N SER A 39 -2.05 -10.21 -18.75
CA SER A 39 -0.80 -9.47 -18.66
C SER A 39 -1.07 -8.00 -19.00
N ALA A 40 -0.10 -7.14 -18.72
CA ALA A 40 -0.18 -5.73 -19.09
C ALA A 40 -0.03 -5.48 -20.60
N ALA A 41 0.43 -6.47 -21.37
CA ALA A 41 0.62 -6.36 -22.81
C ALA A 41 -0.64 -6.80 -23.57
N PRO A 42 -0.99 -6.12 -24.68
CA PRO A 42 -1.96 -6.63 -25.64
C PRO A 42 -1.54 -8.00 -26.19
N LEU A 43 -2.52 -8.85 -26.47
CA LEU A 43 -2.30 -10.13 -27.15
C LEU A 43 -2.31 -9.90 -28.66
N THR A 44 -1.30 -10.45 -29.36
CA THR A 44 -1.19 -10.35 -30.81
C THR A 44 -1.28 -11.73 -31.48
N ASN A 45 -1.67 -11.77 -32.75
CA ASN A 45 -1.57 -12.96 -33.60
C ASN A 45 -0.18 -13.07 -34.27
N ASP A 46 0.04 -14.11 -35.09
CA ASP A 46 1.31 -14.35 -35.80
C ASP A 46 1.67 -13.23 -36.80
N ALA A 47 0.69 -12.45 -37.25
CA ALA A 47 0.89 -11.29 -38.11
C ALA A 47 1.18 -9.99 -37.33
N GLY A 48 1.12 -10.03 -36.00
CA GLY A 48 1.33 -8.87 -35.11
C GLY A 48 0.09 -8.00 -34.89
N GLU A 49 -1.09 -8.42 -35.33
CA GLU A 49 -2.33 -7.69 -35.12
C GLU A 49 -2.85 -7.89 -33.69
N ILE A 50 -3.35 -6.83 -33.05
CA ILE A 50 -3.89 -6.89 -31.70
C ILE A 50 -5.25 -7.58 -31.71
N ILE A 51 -5.37 -8.69 -31.00
CA ILE A 51 -6.60 -9.50 -30.89
C ILE A 51 -7.30 -9.36 -29.54
N ALA A 52 -6.60 -8.90 -28.50
CA ALA A 52 -7.19 -8.59 -27.19
C ALA A 52 -6.34 -7.59 -26.42
N THR A 53 -6.98 -6.73 -25.64
CA THR A 53 -6.33 -5.79 -24.71
C THR A 53 -6.70 -6.10 -23.27
N PRO A 54 -5.85 -5.75 -22.29
CA PRO A 54 -6.20 -5.89 -20.88
C PRO A 54 -7.48 -5.14 -20.56
N MET A 55 -8.31 -5.69 -19.67
CA MET A 55 -9.55 -5.03 -19.26
C MET A 55 -9.24 -3.81 -18.38
N ILE A 56 -8.27 -3.94 -17.48
CA ILE A 56 -7.82 -2.86 -16.62
C ILE A 56 -6.53 -2.27 -17.16
N ASP A 57 -6.54 -0.95 -17.36
CA ASP A 57 -5.39 -0.20 -17.82
C ASP A 57 -4.16 -0.46 -16.91
N PRO A 58 -3.01 -0.88 -17.48
CA PRO A 58 -1.77 -1.07 -16.73
C PRO A 58 -1.32 0.15 -15.92
N THR A 59 -1.61 1.37 -16.40
CA THR A 59 -1.31 2.63 -15.70
C THR A 59 -2.16 2.77 -14.44
N LEU A 60 -3.40 2.29 -14.42
CA LEU A 60 -4.22 2.32 -13.18
C LEU A 60 -3.68 1.34 -12.14
N ARG A 61 -3.30 0.12 -12.55
CA ARG A 61 -2.70 -0.87 -11.65
C ARG A 61 -1.42 -0.35 -11.02
N THR A 62 -0.50 0.10 -11.86
CA THR A 62 0.79 0.65 -11.41
C THR A 62 0.59 1.93 -10.61
N GLY A 63 -0.35 2.78 -11.00
CA GLY A 63 -0.73 3.99 -10.27
C GLY A 63 -1.17 3.71 -8.83
N LEU A 64 -1.99 2.67 -8.60
CA LEU A 64 -2.40 2.26 -7.25
C LEU A 64 -1.22 1.80 -6.39
N VAL A 65 -0.31 1.00 -6.96
CA VAL A 65 0.89 0.54 -6.26
C VAL A 65 1.80 1.73 -5.91
N LEU A 66 2.02 2.63 -6.87
CA LEU A 66 2.81 3.84 -6.66
C LEU A 66 2.17 4.77 -5.64
N ALA A 67 0.84 4.89 -5.62
CA ALA A 67 0.13 5.65 -4.59
C ALA A 67 0.33 5.03 -3.20
N GLY A 68 0.28 3.71 -3.07
CA GLY A 68 0.59 3.00 -1.82
C GLY A 68 2.02 3.25 -1.36
N LEU A 69 2.99 3.18 -2.27
CA LEU A 69 4.40 3.49 -1.99
C LEU A 69 4.59 4.96 -1.62
N LEU A 70 3.88 5.88 -2.26
CA LEU A 70 3.94 7.30 -1.97
C LEU A 70 3.43 7.60 -0.56
N VAL A 71 2.30 7.01 -0.17
CA VAL A 71 1.78 7.12 1.21
C VAL A 71 2.81 6.62 2.21
N LEU A 72 3.43 5.47 1.94
CA LEU A 72 4.46 4.92 2.82
C LEU A 72 5.70 5.82 2.89
N ALA A 73 6.17 6.36 1.76
CA ALA A 73 7.31 7.25 1.70
C ALA A 73 7.06 8.55 2.46
N LEU A 74 5.88 9.16 2.28
CA LEU A 74 5.48 10.37 3.00
C LEU A 74 5.38 10.12 4.51
N TYR A 75 4.79 8.99 4.91
CA TYR A 75 4.70 8.61 6.31
C TYR A 75 6.06 8.34 6.94
N ALA A 76 6.96 7.66 6.23
CA ALA A 76 8.33 7.43 6.69
C ALA A 76 9.09 8.75 6.86
N LEU A 77 8.96 9.68 5.91
CA LEU A 77 9.55 11.02 6.01
C LEU A 77 8.98 11.80 7.19
N TYR A 78 7.67 11.77 7.39
CA TYR A 78 7.00 12.37 8.55
C TYR A 78 7.58 11.81 9.87
N ARG A 79 7.71 10.48 9.99
CA ARG A 79 8.28 9.87 11.20
C ARG A 79 9.76 10.18 11.40
N LEU A 80 10.52 10.37 10.33
CA LEU A 80 11.93 10.73 10.41
C LEU A 80 12.14 12.12 11.01
N VAL A 81 11.26 13.08 10.69
CA VAL A 81 11.37 14.47 11.17
C VAL A 81 10.55 14.77 12.42
N ALA A 82 9.52 13.97 12.71
CA ALA A 82 8.69 14.17 13.89
C ALA A 82 9.49 13.88 15.18
N PRO A 83 9.54 14.82 16.14
CA PRO A 83 10.21 14.58 17.41
C PRO A 83 9.53 13.43 18.15
N MET A 84 10.33 12.47 18.63
CA MET A 84 9.86 11.40 19.50
C MET A 84 9.28 12.05 20.76
N LYS A 85 7.94 12.14 20.85
CA LYS A 85 7.29 12.57 22.08
C LYS A 85 7.48 11.44 23.10
N ASN A 86 8.51 11.60 23.91
CA ASN A 86 9.02 10.60 24.83
C ASN A 86 7.93 10.09 25.77
N GLN A 87 7.98 8.78 26.02
CA GLN A 87 7.13 8.02 26.94
C GLN A 87 7.44 8.32 28.43
N THR A 88 7.68 9.58 28.79
CA THR A 88 8.30 9.92 30.10
C THR A 88 7.30 10.12 31.25
N ALA A 89 5.99 10.01 31.04
CA ALA A 89 5.03 10.38 32.09
C ALA A 89 4.63 9.25 33.06
N THR A 90 4.83 7.96 32.72
CA THR A 90 4.22 6.87 33.51
C THR A 90 5.19 6.17 34.48
N ALA A 91 6.51 6.31 34.30
CA ALA A 91 7.49 5.62 35.15
C ALA A 91 7.81 6.35 36.47
N GLN A 92 7.43 7.62 36.62
CA GLN A 92 7.75 8.40 37.84
C GLN A 92 6.66 8.32 38.93
N GLN A 93 5.45 7.86 38.59
CA GLN A 93 4.32 7.92 39.52
C GLN A 93 4.23 6.71 40.47
N GLU A 94 5.01 5.65 40.23
CA GLU A 94 5.03 4.44 41.05
C GLU A 94 6.14 4.43 42.13
N ILE A 95 7.07 5.39 42.11
CA ILE A 95 8.24 5.42 43.03
C ILE A 95 7.99 6.33 44.26
N THR A 96 6.88 7.06 44.33
CA THR A 96 6.58 8.01 45.43
C THR A 96 5.47 7.58 46.38
N ALA A 97 5.10 6.30 46.41
CA ALA A 97 4.22 5.77 47.46
C ALA A 97 5.08 5.10 48.54
N ASP A 98 5.50 5.90 49.53
CA ASP A 98 5.93 5.47 50.86
C ASP A 98 4.71 5.30 51.77
#